data_AF-A0A433CXJ5-F1
#
_entry.id   AF-A0A433CXJ5-F1
#
_cell.length_a   1.000
_cell.length_b   1.000
_cell.length_c   1.000
_cell.angle_alpha   90.00
_cell.angle_beta   90.00
_cell.angle_gamma   90.00
#
_symmetry.space_group_name_H-M   'P 1'
#
loop_
_entity.id
_entity.type
_entity.pdbx_description
1 polymer ?
#
loop_
_entity_poly.entity_id
_entity_poly.type
_entity_poly.pdbx_seq_one_letter_code
_entity_poly.pdbx_strand_id
1 'polypeptide(L)'
;MANHSEPWSPSSWQSKPIKQDVTYDDEAHVERVLQKVAHLPPLVTPAEIMKLREQLKEVALGNSFLLQGGDCAELFEYCSQDPIESKLKVLLQMSLVLTWGARTSVVRMARMAGQYAKPRSKLTEMYEGREILSFRGDNVNGFDPNDRKPDPERLLGAYFHSASTLNYVRAILSSGFADLHRPSSWNLDHVRSSPLRQEYQTIVDRLLESLDFMRTIGADSPQGIPSSLNTVDIFMSHEGLLLEYEQSLTRHLPSPTDPKGERKWYNTGAHFLWIGDRTRQPDGAHVEYMRGIENPIGVKVGPTTKPEDLPELLNRIDPKKEIGKITLITRYGAGNVEKYLPAHIEAVKESGHVVVWVCDPMHGNAKVAPSGVRTRHFADIITVG
;
A
#
# COMPACT_ATOMS: atom_id res chain seq x y z
N MET A 1 -26.13 8.68 23.87
CA MET A 1 -25.19 8.38 24.97
C MET A 1 -23.80 8.54 24.40
N ALA A 2 -22.98 9.42 24.96
CA ALA A 2 -21.60 9.60 24.51
C ALA A 2 -20.85 8.29 24.76
N ASN A 3 -20.51 7.59 23.68
CA ASN A 3 -19.73 6.36 23.76
C ASN A 3 -18.30 6.80 24.14
N HIS A 4 -17.97 6.75 25.43
CA HIS A 4 -16.61 7.00 25.91
C HIS A 4 -15.72 5.87 25.40
N SER A 5 -15.23 6.00 24.17
CA SER A 5 -14.20 5.12 23.63
C SER A 5 -13.00 5.17 24.56
N GLU A 6 -12.48 4.00 24.94
CA GLU A 6 -11.23 3.90 25.70
C GLU A 6 -10.14 4.77 25.06
N PRO A 7 -9.31 5.45 25.87
CA PRO A 7 -8.24 6.29 25.34
C PRO A 7 -7.31 5.44 24.48
N TRP A 8 -7.04 5.90 23.26
CA TRP A 8 -6.16 5.20 22.33
C TRP A 8 -4.71 5.30 22.79
N SER A 9 -3.96 4.21 22.63
CA SER A 9 -2.51 4.18 22.72
C SER A 9 -1.97 3.23 21.65
N PRO A 10 -0.67 3.27 21.32
CA PRO A 10 -0.08 2.31 20.39
C PRO A 10 -0.29 0.84 20.80
N SER A 11 -0.61 0.55 22.07
CA SER A 11 -0.85 -0.79 22.60
C SER A 11 -2.33 -1.10 22.90
N SER A 12 -3.27 -0.18 22.65
CA SER A 12 -4.70 -0.40 22.99
C SER A 12 -5.32 -1.58 22.23
N TRP A 13 -4.77 -1.91 21.06
CA TRP A 13 -5.14 -3.07 20.25
C TRP A 13 -4.95 -4.41 20.97
N GLN A 14 -4.02 -4.50 21.93
CA GLN A 14 -3.73 -5.75 22.66
C GLN A 14 -4.91 -6.22 23.53
N SER A 15 -5.84 -5.31 23.85
CA SER A 15 -7.08 -5.64 24.56
C SER A 15 -8.19 -6.17 23.65
N LYS A 16 -7.98 -6.20 22.33
CA LYS A 16 -8.99 -6.55 21.33
C LYS A 16 -8.70 -7.93 20.71
N PRO A 17 -9.73 -8.64 20.20
CA PRO A 17 -9.52 -9.89 19.47
C PRO A 17 -8.62 -9.68 18.24
N ILE A 18 -7.57 -10.50 18.13
CA ILE A 18 -6.65 -10.47 16.98
C ILE A 18 -6.89 -11.67 16.04
N LYS A 19 -6.73 -11.44 14.74
CA LYS A 19 -6.70 -12.48 13.70
C LYS A 19 -5.34 -12.46 13.02
N GLN A 20 -4.92 -13.61 12.51
CA GLN A 20 -3.63 -13.73 11.80
C GLN A 20 -2.44 -13.37 12.69
N ASP A 21 -2.52 -13.66 13.99
CA ASP A 21 -1.41 -13.48 14.91
C ASP A 21 -0.31 -14.55 14.68
N VAL A 22 0.92 -14.29 15.11
CA VAL A 22 2.07 -15.19 14.98
C VAL A 22 2.47 -15.70 16.37
N THR A 23 2.52 -17.02 16.54
CA THR A 23 3.06 -17.63 17.75
C THR A 23 4.57 -17.84 17.58
N TYR A 24 5.36 -17.29 18.50
CA TYR A 24 6.80 -17.52 18.59
C TYR A 24 7.13 -18.42 19.78
N ASP A 25 8.25 -19.15 19.71
CA ASP A 25 8.66 -20.04 20.80
C ASP A 25 9.20 -19.28 22.02
N ASP A 26 9.82 -18.12 21.81
CA ASP A 26 10.40 -17.26 22.85
C ASP A 26 9.85 -15.83 22.72
N GLU A 27 8.75 -15.57 23.41
CA GLU A 27 8.12 -14.24 23.46
C GLU A 27 9.05 -13.16 24.05
N ALA A 28 9.96 -13.53 24.97
CA ALA A 28 10.93 -12.59 25.50
C ALA A 28 11.98 -12.20 24.44
N HIS A 29 12.30 -13.10 23.49
CA HIS A 29 13.13 -12.77 22.33
C HIS A 29 12.42 -11.81 21.38
N VAL A 30 11.13 -12.04 21.11
CA VAL A 30 10.29 -11.13 20.32
C VAL A 30 10.31 -9.72 20.92
N GLU A 31 10.07 -9.60 22.23
CA GLU A 31 10.09 -8.31 22.91
C GLU A 31 11.46 -7.62 22.78
N ARG A 32 12.56 -8.34 22.99
CA ARG A 32 13.92 -7.79 22.82
C ARG A 32 14.15 -7.28 21.39
N VAL A 33 13.68 -7.99 20.37
CA VAL A 33 13.83 -7.57 18.97
C VAL A 33 12.96 -6.34 18.67
N LEU A 34 11.70 -6.34 19.09
CA LEU A 34 10.80 -5.21 18.90
C LEU A 34 11.27 -3.95 19.61
N GLN A 35 11.87 -4.09 20.80
CA GLN A 35 12.54 -2.99 21.49
C GLN A 35 13.68 -2.43 20.65
N LYS A 36 14.51 -3.25 19.99
CA LYS A 36 15.53 -2.75 19.05
C LYS A 36 14.87 -1.93 17.93
N VAL A 37 13.83 -2.47 17.28
CA VAL A 37 13.10 -1.77 16.19
C VAL A 37 12.52 -0.43 16.67
N ALA A 38 11.99 -0.38 17.89
CA ALA A 38 11.43 0.85 18.47
C ALA A 38 12.46 1.97 18.68
N HIS A 39 13.74 1.64 18.84
CA HIS A 39 14.83 2.61 18.96
C HIS A 39 15.41 3.05 17.61
N LEU A 40 15.11 2.34 16.52
CA LEU A 40 15.62 2.68 15.21
C LEU A 40 14.89 3.90 14.61
N PRO A 41 15.55 4.64 13.69
CA PRO A 41 14.95 5.80 13.04
C PRO A 41 13.60 5.52 12.34
N PRO A 42 12.71 6.51 12.28
CA PRO A 42 11.54 6.49 11.39
C PRO A 42 11.94 6.20 9.93
N LEU A 43 11.16 5.39 9.20
CA LEU A 43 11.35 5.19 7.76
C LEU A 43 10.78 6.37 6.96
N VAL A 44 9.64 6.90 7.41
CA VAL A 44 8.96 8.05 6.80
C VAL A 44 8.67 9.13 7.83
N THR A 45 8.48 10.36 7.35
CA THR A 45 8.19 11.52 8.21
C THR A 45 6.70 11.85 8.27
N PRO A 46 6.22 12.51 9.35
CA PRO A 46 4.86 13.03 9.41
C PRO A 46 4.49 13.95 8.24
N ALA A 47 5.45 14.75 7.74
CA ALA A 47 5.21 15.64 6.61
C ALA A 47 4.88 14.87 5.32
N GLU A 48 5.60 13.79 5.04
CA GLU A 48 5.33 12.93 3.89
C GLU A 48 3.98 12.20 4.02
N ILE A 49 3.64 11.73 5.23
CA ILE A 49 2.33 11.11 5.52
C ILE A 49 1.19 12.10 5.25
N MET A 50 1.31 13.33 5.75
CA MET A 50 0.28 14.35 5.55
C MET A 50 0.22 14.84 4.10
N LYS A 51 1.35 14.88 3.39
CA LYS A 51 1.38 15.13 1.94
C LYS A 51 0.59 14.08 1.17
N LEU A 52 0.77 12.79 1.48
CA LEU A 52 -0.03 11.73 0.89
C LEU A 52 -1.52 11.89 1.22
N ARG A 53 -1.86 12.22 2.48
CA ARG A 53 -3.25 12.40 2.90
C ARG A 53 -3.95 13.50 2.11
N GLU A 54 -3.27 14.63 1.84
CA GLU A 54 -3.80 15.70 1.00
C GLU A 54 -3.96 15.25 -0.47
N GLN A 55 -2.99 14.52 -1.01
CA GLN A 55 -3.11 13.96 -2.36
C GLN A 55 -4.28 12.97 -2.48
N LEU A 56 -4.52 12.14 -1.46
CA LEU A 56 -5.65 11.21 -1.41
C LEU A 56 -6.98 11.94 -1.23
N LYS A 57 -7.01 13.10 -0.58
CA LYS A 57 -8.19 13.96 -0.56
C LYS A 57 -8.56 14.43 -1.97
N GLU A 58 -7.59 14.84 -2.78
CA GLU A 58 -7.84 15.19 -4.18
C GLU A 58 -8.37 14.01 -5.00
N VAL A 59 -7.90 12.78 -4.72
CA VAL A 59 -8.45 11.58 -5.34
C VAL A 59 -9.90 11.34 -4.90
N ALA A 60 -10.20 11.47 -3.61
CA ALA A 60 -11.55 11.28 -3.07
C ALA A 60 -12.56 12.31 -3.62
N LEU A 61 -12.08 13.50 -3.98
CA LEU A 61 -12.88 14.57 -4.61
C LEU A 61 -12.98 14.45 -6.13
N GLY A 62 -12.29 13.48 -6.75
CA GLY A 62 -12.32 13.25 -8.20
C GLY A 62 -11.36 14.13 -9.01
N ASN A 63 -10.44 14.84 -8.36
CA ASN A 63 -9.47 15.72 -9.02
C ASN A 63 -8.18 15.00 -9.44
N SER A 64 -7.95 13.79 -8.90
CA SER A 64 -6.76 12.97 -9.13
C SER A 64 -7.12 11.48 -9.19
N PHE A 65 -6.22 10.66 -9.72
CA PHE A 65 -6.35 9.21 -9.76
C PHE A 65 -5.29 8.53 -8.89
N LEU A 66 -5.64 7.48 -8.16
CA LEU A 66 -4.68 6.70 -7.36
C LEU A 66 -4.20 5.47 -8.14
N LEU A 67 -2.89 5.35 -8.33
CA LEU A 67 -2.22 4.13 -8.78
C LEU A 67 -1.43 3.52 -7.63
N GLN A 68 -1.88 2.36 -7.15
CA GLN A 68 -1.16 1.54 -6.17
C GLN A 68 -0.70 0.22 -6.78
N GLY A 69 0.59 -0.12 -6.69
CA GLY A 69 1.14 -1.32 -7.32
C GLY A 69 2.45 -1.81 -6.69
N GLY A 70 2.76 -3.10 -6.86
CA GLY A 70 3.97 -3.73 -6.36
C GLY A 70 3.74 -5.20 -6.00
N ASP A 71 4.63 -5.77 -5.20
CA ASP A 71 4.63 -7.20 -4.90
C ASP A 71 3.41 -7.62 -4.06
N CYS A 72 3.00 -8.89 -4.22
CA CYS A 72 2.00 -9.49 -3.33
C CYS A 72 2.56 -9.61 -1.90
N ALA A 73 3.79 -10.09 -1.80
CA ALA A 73 4.62 -10.11 -0.61
C ALA A 73 6.07 -9.91 -1.07
N GLU A 74 6.79 -8.97 -0.48
CA GLU A 74 8.21 -8.79 -0.72
C GLU A 74 9.00 -9.96 -0.09
N LEU A 75 10.08 -10.34 -0.75
CA LEU A 75 11.11 -11.20 -0.18
C LEU A 75 12.34 -10.34 0.12
N PHE A 76 13.12 -10.72 1.13
CA PHE A 76 14.37 -10.02 1.47
C PHE A 76 15.34 -10.01 0.28
N GLU A 77 15.38 -11.06 -0.52
CA GLU A 77 16.16 -11.12 -1.77
C GLU A 77 15.75 -10.06 -2.82
N TYR A 78 14.52 -9.55 -2.76
CA TYR A 78 14.04 -8.49 -3.66
C TYR A 78 14.57 -7.11 -3.26
N CYS A 79 15.24 -6.97 -2.11
CA CYS A 79 16.00 -5.78 -1.74
C CYS A 79 17.31 -5.72 -2.52
N SER A 80 17.19 -5.63 -3.84
CA SER A 80 18.29 -5.54 -4.79
C SER A 80 17.95 -4.52 -5.88
N GLN A 81 18.97 -3.99 -6.54
CA GLN A 81 18.83 -2.90 -7.51
C GLN A 81 17.83 -3.23 -8.63
N ASP A 82 18.03 -4.33 -9.35
CA ASP A 82 17.21 -4.63 -10.54
C ASP A 82 15.72 -4.84 -10.22
N PRO A 83 15.32 -5.62 -9.18
CA PRO A 83 13.91 -5.74 -8.81
C PRO A 83 13.28 -4.42 -8.38
N ILE A 84 14.00 -3.59 -7.62
CA ILE A 84 13.48 -2.28 -7.18
C ILE A 84 13.27 -1.37 -8.39
N GLU A 85 14.29 -1.21 -9.23
CA GLU A 85 14.19 -0.37 -10.43
C GLU A 85 13.10 -0.86 -11.39
N SER A 86 12.99 -2.17 -11.61
CA SER A 86 11.99 -2.75 -12.51
C SER A 86 10.57 -2.46 -12.04
N LYS A 87 10.32 -2.61 -10.73
CA LYS A 87 9.01 -2.28 -10.13
C LYS A 87 8.68 -0.80 -10.29
N LEU A 88 9.63 0.09 -10.04
CA LEU A 88 9.44 1.52 -10.19
C LEU A 88 9.21 1.93 -11.66
N LYS A 89 9.97 1.35 -12.60
CA LYS A 89 9.77 1.56 -14.05
C LYS A 89 8.34 1.24 -14.45
N VAL A 90 7.83 0.06 -14.06
CA VAL A 90 6.44 -0.33 -14.37
C VAL A 90 5.43 0.64 -13.75
N LEU A 91 5.60 1.01 -12.48
CA LEU A 91 4.68 1.94 -11.81
C LEU A 91 4.67 3.33 -12.46
N LEU A 92 5.85 3.83 -12.85
CA LEU A 92 6.01 5.12 -13.55
C LEU A 92 5.39 5.07 -14.96
N GLN A 93 5.65 4.02 -15.72
CA GLN A 93 5.08 3.81 -17.06
C GLN A 93 3.54 3.76 -17.00
N MET A 94 2.98 2.96 -16.09
CA MET A 94 1.53 2.91 -15.89
C MET A 94 0.95 4.28 -15.50
N SER A 95 1.63 5.01 -14.62
CA SER A 95 1.18 6.33 -14.19
C SER A 95 1.11 7.31 -15.36
N LEU A 96 2.06 7.24 -16.30
CA LEU A 96 2.10 8.12 -17.46
C LEU A 96 0.91 7.86 -18.38
N VAL A 97 0.65 6.59 -18.69
CA VAL A 97 -0.50 6.18 -19.51
C VAL A 97 -1.81 6.62 -18.86
N LEU A 98 -1.94 6.48 -17.54
CA LEU A 98 -3.12 6.92 -16.80
C LEU A 98 -3.27 8.45 -16.81
N THR A 99 -2.20 9.20 -16.60
CA THR A 99 -2.24 10.67 -16.71
C THR A 99 -2.67 11.12 -18.10
N TRP A 100 -2.14 10.50 -19.15
CA TRP A 100 -2.53 10.80 -20.53
C TRP A 100 -3.98 10.44 -20.83
N GLY A 101 -4.40 9.21 -20.49
CA GLY A 101 -5.72 8.69 -20.82
C GLY A 101 -6.85 9.30 -19.98
N ALA A 102 -6.63 9.47 -18.68
CA ALA A 102 -7.63 10.02 -17.76
C ALA A 102 -7.57 11.56 -17.66
N ARG A 103 -6.54 12.20 -18.23
CA ARG A 103 -6.33 13.67 -18.20
C ARG A 103 -6.41 14.25 -16.79
N THR A 104 -5.88 13.52 -15.82
CA THR A 104 -5.85 13.87 -14.41
C THR A 104 -4.51 13.52 -13.79
N SER A 105 -4.17 14.16 -12.68
CA SER A 105 -2.93 13.86 -11.97
C SER A 105 -3.00 12.46 -11.33
N VAL A 106 -1.86 11.79 -11.21
CA VAL A 106 -1.78 10.44 -10.64
C VAL A 106 -0.98 10.45 -9.35
N VAL A 107 -1.61 10.03 -8.26
CA VAL A 107 -0.97 9.73 -6.98
C VAL A 107 -0.37 8.33 -7.08
N ARG A 108 0.93 8.19 -6.82
CA ARG A 108 1.68 6.93 -7.00
C ARG A 108 2.02 6.32 -5.66
N MET A 109 1.60 5.09 -5.46
CA MET A 109 1.85 4.35 -4.23
C MET A 109 2.44 2.98 -4.53
N ALA A 110 3.60 2.69 -3.98
CA ALA A 110 4.27 1.40 -4.12
C ALA A 110 3.89 0.46 -2.97
N ARG A 111 3.60 -0.79 -3.27
CA ARG A 111 3.63 -1.90 -2.30
C ARG A 111 5.08 -2.37 -2.18
N MET A 112 5.85 -1.64 -1.39
CA MET A 112 7.30 -1.76 -1.31
C MET A 112 7.81 -1.24 0.04
N ALA A 113 8.99 -1.71 0.46
CA ALA A 113 9.67 -1.30 1.69
C ALA A 113 8.85 -1.56 2.96
N GLY A 114 8.18 -2.71 3.03
CA GLY A 114 7.43 -3.11 4.22
C GLY A 114 6.42 -4.23 4.01
N GLN A 115 6.15 -4.64 2.76
CA GLN A 115 5.13 -5.62 2.40
C GLN A 115 5.62 -7.06 2.60
N TYR A 116 6.27 -7.33 3.73
CA TYR A 116 6.87 -8.63 4.06
C TYR A 116 5.91 -9.58 4.75
N ALA A 117 4.76 -9.13 5.25
CA ALA A 117 3.80 -9.98 5.95
C ALA A 117 2.67 -10.45 5.04
N LYS A 118 2.18 -11.67 5.24
CA LYS A 118 1.09 -12.27 4.45
C LYS A 118 0.09 -13.04 5.32
N PRO A 119 -1.22 -12.74 5.22
CA PRO A 119 -2.23 -13.52 5.88
C PRO A 119 -2.43 -14.87 5.16
N ARG A 120 -2.73 -15.91 5.93
CA ARG A 120 -2.95 -17.28 5.43
C ARG A 120 -4.33 -17.79 5.81
N SER A 121 -4.91 -18.58 4.90
CA SER A 121 -6.18 -19.29 5.16
C SER A 121 -6.03 -20.47 6.10
N LYS A 122 -4.83 -21.10 6.11
CA LYS A 122 -4.47 -22.20 7.00
C LYS A 122 -3.10 -21.92 7.62
N LEU A 123 -2.91 -22.34 8.86
CA LEU A 123 -1.64 -22.20 9.57
C LEU A 123 -0.55 -23.13 8.99
N THR A 124 -0.97 -24.30 8.49
CA THR A 124 -0.11 -25.32 7.89
C THR A 124 -0.41 -25.53 6.41
N GLU A 125 0.53 -26.11 5.68
CA GLU A 125 0.37 -26.60 4.31
C GLU A 125 1.08 -27.94 4.11
N MET A 126 0.62 -28.71 3.12
CA MET A 126 1.25 -29.99 2.77
C MET A 126 2.36 -29.75 1.76
N TYR A 127 3.56 -30.23 2.07
CA TYR A 127 4.72 -30.20 1.18
C TYR A 127 5.34 -31.60 1.15
N GLU A 128 5.38 -32.23 -0.03
CA GLU A 128 5.93 -33.59 -0.22
C GLU A 128 5.40 -34.63 0.79
N GLY A 129 4.10 -34.58 1.08
CA GLY A 129 3.44 -35.51 2.01
C GLY A 129 3.66 -35.20 3.50
N ARG A 130 4.41 -34.15 3.85
CA ARG A 130 4.60 -33.67 5.22
C ARG A 130 3.79 -32.40 5.47
N GLU A 131 3.25 -32.28 6.68
CA GLU A 131 2.60 -31.04 7.12
C GLU A 131 3.67 -30.08 7.68
N ILE A 132 3.76 -28.88 7.11
CA ILE A 132 4.69 -27.82 7.52
C ILE A 132 3.94 -26.51 7.79
N LEU A 133 4.56 -25.57 8.50
CA LEU A 133 4.00 -24.24 8.65
C LEU A 133 3.93 -23.51 7.30
N SER A 134 2.78 -22.86 7.08
CA SER A 134 2.57 -22.01 5.92
C SER A 134 3.57 -20.85 5.90
N PHE A 135 4.06 -20.48 4.72
CA PHE A 135 4.85 -19.26 4.54
C PHE A 135 3.98 -18.05 4.85
N ARG A 136 4.38 -17.24 5.81
CA ARG A 136 3.65 -16.05 6.28
C ARG A 136 4.31 -14.76 5.89
N GLY A 137 5.35 -14.84 5.07
CA GLY A 137 6.13 -13.69 4.64
C GLY A 137 7.47 -13.61 5.37
N ASP A 138 8.45 -12.97 4.72
CA ASP A 138 9.85 -13.02 5.15
C ASP A 138 10.10 -12.35 6.50
N ASN A 139 9.20 -11.49 6.98
CA ASN A 139 9.27 -10.94 8.33
C ASN A 139 8.78 -11.89 9.43
N VAL A 140 8.27 -13.07 9.07
CA VAL A 140 7.86 -14.14 10.00
C VAL A 140 8.74 -15.37 9.83
N ASN A 141 8.75 -15.95 8.63
CA ASN A 141 9.46 -17.20 8.32
C ASN A 141 9.95 -17.20 6.87
N GLY A 142 10.86 -18.12 6.53
CA GLY A 142 11.42 -18.24 5.18
C GLY A 142 10.49 -18.90 4.17
N PHE A 143 10.74 -18.62 2.89
CA PHE A 143 10.03 -19.28 1.80
C PHE A 143 10.41 -20.76 1.65
N ASP A 144 11.65 -21.12 1.97
CA ASP A 144 12.13 -22.52 1.94
C ASP A 144 11.30 -23.41 2.88
N PRO A 145 10.82 -24.59 2.45
CA PRO A 145 10.09 -25.54 3.30
C PRO A 145 10.83 -25.97 4.58
N ASN A 146 12.17 -25.87 4.62
CA ASN A 146 12.99 -26.15 5.79
C ASN A 146 13.15 -24.96 6.74
N ASP A 147 12.69 -23.77 6.34
CA ASP A 147 12.81 -22.51 7.09
C ASP A 147 11.42 -21.93 7.42
N ARG A 148 10.49 -22.78 7.90
CA ARG A 148 9.10 -22.37 8.19
C ARG A 148 8.81 -22.00 9.63
N LYS A 149 9.81 -22.14 10.51
CA LYS A 149 9.69 -21.73 11.90
C LYS A 149 9.69 -20.20 12.00
N PRO A 150 8.75 -19.58 12.73
CA PRO A 150 8.80 -18.15 13.01
C PRO A 150 10.10 -17.77 13.73
N ASP A 151 10.79 -16.75 13.22
CA ASP A 151 12.04 -16.25 13.78
C ASP A 151 11.90 -14.76 14.12
N PRO A 152 11.98 -14.36 15.40
CA PRO A 152 11.88 -12.96 15.80
C PRO A 152 12.90 -12.04 15.10
N GLU A 153 14.11 -12.50 14.77
CA GLU A 153 15.14 -11.67 14.13
C GLU A 153 14.74 -11.22 12.71
N ARG A 154 13.79 -11.92 12.08
CA ARG A 154 13.21 -11.51 10.80
C ARG A 154 12.43 -10.19 10.88
N LEU A 155 11.92 -9.80 12.05
CA LEU A 155 11.31 -8.48 12.27
C LEU A 155 12.36 -7.37 12.14
N LEU A 156 13.53 -7.56 12.73
CA LEU A 156 14.66 -6.64 12.59
C LEU A 156 15.19 -6.61 11.16
N GLY A 157 15.28 -7.78 10.54
CA GLY A 157 15.62 -7.92 9.12
C GLY A 157 14.67 -7.11 8.24
N ALA A 158 13.36 -7.22 8.45
CA ALA A 158 12.35 -6.48 7.69
C ALA A 158 12.53 -4.96 7.79
N TYR A 159 12.88 -4.44 8.97
CA TYR A 159 13.20 -3.02 9.13
C TYR A 159 14.38 -2.60 8.24
N PHE A 160 15.50 -3.32 8.30
CA PHE A 160 16.69 -2.94 7.53
C PHE A 160 16.49 -3.07 6.02
N HIS A 161 15.80 -4.12 5.55
CA HIS A 161 15.47 -4.24 4.13
C HIS A 161 14.49 -3.15 3.67
N SER A 162 13.54 -2.75 4.52
CA SER A 162 12.66 -1.60 4.27
C SER A 162 13.44 -0.29 4.16
N ALA A 163 14.34 -0.03 5.12
CA ALA A 163 15.18 1.17 5.12
C ALA A 163 16.09 1.24 3.90
N SER A 164 16.76 0.14 3.56
CA SER A 164 17.64 0.07 2.38
C SER A 164 16.87 0.27 1.08
N THR A 165 15.71 -0.39 0.94
CA THR A 165 14.84 -0.22 -0.24
C THR A 165 14.39 1.23 -0.36
N LEU A 166 13.81 1.81 0.69
CA LEU A 166 13.31 3.19 0.69
C LEU A 166 14.42 4.21 0.41
N ASN A 167 15.59 4.06 1.01
CA ASN A 167 16.74 4.92 0.76
C ASN A 167 17.16 4.85 -0.71
N TYR A 168 17.25 3.65 -1.27
CA TYR A 168 17.58 3.47 -2.67
C TYR A 168 16.54 4.09 -3.60
N VAL A 169 15.24 3.88 -3.36
CA VAL A 169 14.15 4.51 -4.12
C VAL A 169 14.27 6.03 -4.10
N ARG A 170 14.47 6.64 -2.92
CA ARG A 170 14.64 8.10 -2.79
C ARG A 170 15.85 8.60 -3.58
N ALA A 171 16.98 7.90 -3.49
CA ALA A 171 18.20 8.24 -4.21
C ALA A 171 17.98 8.26 -5.73
N ILE A 172 17.37 7.20 -6.30
CA ILE A 172 17.17 7.12 -7.75
C ILE A 172 16.11 8.11 -8.25
N LEU A 173 15.03 8.33 -7.50
CA LEU A 173 14.03 9.35 -7.87
C LEU A 173 14.62 10.75 -7.89
N SER A 174 15.56 11.05 -6.99
CA SER A 174 16.28 12.33 -6.96
C SER A 174 17.34 12.49 -8.05
N SER A 175 17.81 11.39 -8.67
CA SER A 175 18.87 11.41 -9.69
C SER A 175 18.34 11.41 -11.14
N GLY A 176 17.05 11.70 -11.33
CA GLY A 176 16.42 11.77 -12.64
C GLY A 176 15.99 10.42 -13.21
N PHE A 177 15.86 9.37 -12.39
CA PHE A 177 15.31 8.09 -12.82
C PHE A 177 13.87 8.22 -13.37
N ALA A 178 13.09 9.12 -12.78
CA ALA A 178 11.72 9.42 -13.18
C ALA A 178 11.62 10.62 -14.15
N ASP A 179 12.75 11.07 -14.71
CA ASP A 179 12.78 12.20 -15.63
C ASP A 179 12.07 11.84 -16.95
N LEU A 180 10.98 12.56 -17.23
CA LEU A 180 10.17 12.42 -18.43
C LEU A 180 10.93 12.81 -19.71
N HIS A 181 12.05 13.54 -19.60
CA HIS A 181 12.85 14.01 -20.74
C HIS A 181 13.88 13.01 -21.26
N ARG A 182 13.98 11.81 -20.68
CA ARG A 182 14.98 10.80 -21.09
C ARG A 182 14.32 9.60 -21.77
N PRO A 183 14.04 9.60 -23.09
CA PRO A 183 13.29 8.54 -23.79
C PRO A 183 13.84 7.11 -23.59
N SER A 184 15.14 6.97 -23.35
CA SER A 184 15.78 5.67 -23.13
C SER A 184 15.36 4.96 -21.82
N SER A 185 14.84 5.69 -20.82
CA SER A 185 14.29 5.08 -19.60
C SER A 185 12.89 4.48 -19.81
N TRP A 186 12.28 4.68 -20.99
CA TRP A 186 10.90 4.30 -21.32
C TRP A 186 10.81 3.07 -22.21
N ASN A 187 11.91 2.32 -22.36
CA ASN A 187 12.01 1.23 -23.32
C ASN A 187 10.97 0.12 -23.07
N LEU A 188 10.25 -0.24 -24.14
CA LEU A 188 9.17 -1.23 -24.20
C LEU A 188 9.61 -2.58 -24.79
N ASP A 189 10.91 -2.92 -24.67
CA ASP A 189 11.43 -4.21 -25.13
C ASP A 189 10.62 -5.39 -24.56
N HIS A 190 10.05 -5.24 -23.36
CA HIS A 190 9.19 -6.24 -22.73
C HIS A 190 7.80 -6.42 -23.38
N VAL A 191 7.29 -5.44 -24.14
CA VAL A 191 5.97 -5.50 -24.80
C VAL A 191 6.07 -6.31 -26.08
N ARG A 192 5.73 -7.60 -26.04
CA ARG A 192 5.84 -8.50 -27.20
C ARG A 192 4.92 -8.15 -28.38
N SER A 193 3.82 -7.45 -28.13
CA SER A 193 2.83 -7.08 -29.15
C SER A 193 3.28 -5.84 -29.92
N SER A 194 3.57 -6.00 -31.21
CA SER A 194 3.99 -4.87 -32.07
C SER A 194 2.93 -3.76 -32.17
N PRO A 195 1.63 -4.05 -32.35
CA PRO A 195 0.60 -3.00 -32.37
C PRO A 195 0.52 -2.21 -31.06
N LEU A 196 0.53 -2.92 -29.92
CA LEU A 196 0.46 -2.28 -28.60
C LEU A 196 1.70 -1.42 -28.32
N ARG A 197 2.88 -1.89 -28.76
CA ARG A 197 4.12 -1.13 -28.66
C ARG A 197 4.05 0.16 -29.47
N GLN A 198 3.51 0.13 -30.70
CA GLN A 198 3.33 1.32 -31.53
C GLN A 198 2.34 2.32 -30.92
N GLU A 199 1.23 1.82 -30.36
CA GLU A 199 0.23 2.66 -29.70
C GLU A 199 0.83 3.38 -28.48
N TYR A 200 1.56 2.64 -27.63
CA TYR A 200 2.24 3.25 -26.49
C TYR A 200 3.33 4.22 -26.93
N GLN A 201 4.12 3.89 -27.95
CA GLN A 201 5.15 4.79 -28.48
C GLN A 201 4.55 6.11 -28.94
N THR A 202 3.39 6.06 -29.61
CA THR A 202 2.65 7.26 -30.03
C THR A 202 2.24 8.14 -28.84
N ILE A 203 1.87 7.53 -27.71
CA ILE A 203 1.55 8.27 -26.48
C ILE A 203 2.80 8.95 -25.92
N VAL A 204 3.92 8.22 -25.84
CA VAL A 204 5.21 8.76 -25.37
C VAL A 204 5.66 9.93 -26.24
N ASP A 205 5.62 9.78 -27.56
CA ASP A 205 6.07 10.81 -28.50
C ASP A 205 5.28 12.12 -28.31
N ARG A 206 3.95 12.04 -28.17
CA ARG A 206 3.09 13.21 -27.90
C ARG A 206 3.36 13.87 -26.56
N LEU A 207 3.71 13.09 -25.55
CA LEU A 207 4.07 13.61 -24.24
C LEU A 207 5.41 14.33 -24.27
N LEU A 208 6.40 13.76 -24.97
CA LEU A 208 7.69 14.40 -25.19
C LEU A 208 7.54 15.73 -25.95
N GLU A 209 6.73 15.76 -27.02
CA GLU A 209 6.40 17.00 -27.74
C GLU A 209 5.76 18.06 -26.83
N SER A 210 4.86 17.64 -25.93
CA SER A 210 4.19 18.54 -24.99
C SER A 210 5.16 19.09 -23.95
N LEU A 211 6.10 18.27 -23.46
CA LEU A 211 7.16 18.68 -22.54
C LEU A 211 8.12 19.67 -23.20
N ASP A 212 8.52 19.40 -24.46
CA ASP A 212 9.36 20.31 -25.23
C ASP A 212 8.66 21.64 -25.52
N PHE A 213 7.34 21.62 -25.75
CA PHE A 213 6.55 22.86 -25.85
C PHE A 213 6.55 23.65 -24.54
N MET A 214 6.31 23.00 -23.39
CA MET A 214 6.36 23.65 -22.07
C MET A 214 7.72 24.27 -21.79
N ARG A 215 8.80 23.58 -22.16
CA ARG A 215 10.16 24.12 -22.08
C ARG A 215 10.34 25.34 -23.00
N THR A 216 9.87 25.26 -24.24
CA THR A 216 9.98 26.34 -25.24
C THR A 216 9.31 27.63 -24.77
N ILE A 217 8.16 27.54 -24.09
CA ILE A 217 7.46 28.71 -23.53
C ILE A 217 7.96 29.15 -22.15
N GLY A 218 9.01 28.51 -21.63
CA GLY A 218 9.60 28.83 -20.32
C GLY A 218 8.81 28.33 -19.11
N ALA A 219 7.79 27.48 -19.31
CA ALA A 219 7.02 26.85 -18.23
C ALA A 219 7.77 25.70 -17.54
N ASP A 220 8.87 25.23 -18.14
CA ASP A 220 9.73 24.16 -17.62
C ASP A 220 11.23 24.51 -17.78
N SER A 221 11.69 25.52 -17.03
CA SER A 221 13.08 25.99 -17.06
C SER A 221 13.93 25.34 -15.95
N PRO A 222 15.12 24.79 -16.26
CA PRO A 222 16.06 24.26 -15.27
C PRO A 222 16.56 25.31 -14.25
N GLN A 223 16.44 26.61 -14.56
CA GLN A 223 16.80 27.71 -13.68
C GLN A 223 15.61 28.26 -12.86
N GLY A 224 14.43 27.66 -12.97
CA GLY A 224 13.21 28.04 -12.25
C GLY A 224 12.94 27.19 -10.99
N ILE A 225 11.81 27.46 -10.33
CA ILE A 225 11.26 26.65 -9.22
C ILE A 225 11.22 25.17 -9.67
N PRO A 226 11.62 24.18 -8.85
CA PRO A 226 11.48 22.77 -9.19
C PRO A 226 10.04 22.48 -9.65
N SER A 227 9.86 22.28 -10.96
CA SER A 227 8.56 21.97 -11.53
C SER A 227 8.18 20.54 -11.10
N SER A 228 6.87 20.27 -11.00
CA SER A 228 6.31 18.91 -10.82
C SER A 228 6.70 17.94 -11.95
N LEU A 229 7.41 18.43 -12.97
CA LEU A 229 7.97 17.67 -14.09
C LEU A 229 9.33 17.05 -13.77
N ASN A 230 10.07 17.61 -12.79
CA ASN A 230 11.43 17.19 -12.45
C ASN A 230 11.52 16.21 -11.27
N THR A 231 10.45 16.08 -10.48
CA THR A 231 10.42 15.18 -9.31
C THR A 231 9.10 14.44 -9.23
N VAL A 232 9.16 13.13 -9.02
CA VAL A 232 7.98 12.27 -8.88
C VAL A 232 7.92 11.74 -7.46
N ASP A 233 6.83 12.03 -6.77
CA ASP A 233 6.53 11.42 -5.48
C ASP A 233 6.08 9.97 -5.66
N ILE A 234 6.69 9.04 -4.92
CA ILE A 234 6.22 7.66 -4.78
C ILE A 234 6.15 7.33 -3.29
N PHE A 235 4.95 6.96 -2.82
CA PHE A 235 4.70 6.65 -1.42
C PHE A 235 4.75 5.15 -1.16
N MET A 236 5.41 4.73 -0.08
CA MET A 236 5.44 3.33 0.38
C MET A 236 4.17 2.94 1.14
N SER A 237 3.72 1.70 0.91
CA SER A 237 2.54 1.13 1.52
C SER A 237 2.66 -0.37 1.79
N HIS A 238 2.04 -0.83 2.88
CA HIS A 238 1.92 -2.26 3.19
C HIS A 238 0.67 -2.59 4.02
N GLU A 239 0.34 -3.87 4.15
CA GLU A 239 -0.68 -4.36 5.08
C GLU A 239 -0.14 -4.26 6.50
N GLY A 240 -0.78 -3.46 7.36
CA GLY A 240 -0.40 -3.42 8.77
C GLY A 240 -0.89 -4.67 9.49
N LEU A 241 -0.20 -5.79 9.29
CA LEU A 241 -0.64 -7.12 9.70
C LEU A 241 -0.08 -7.54 11.07
N LEU A 242 1.24 -7.37 11.27
CA LEU A 242 1.92 -7.73 12.51
C LEU A 242 1.92 -6.52 13.44
N LEU A 243 0.93 -6.42 14.32
CA LEU A 243 0.65 -5.20 15.07
C LEU A 243 1.74 -4.84 16.07
N GLU A 244 2.50 -5.81 16.56
CA GLU A 244 3.67 -5.58 17.42
C GLU A 244 4.77 -4.84 16.65
N TYR A 245 5.00 -5.24 15.39
CA TYR A 245 5.94 -4.57 14.51
C TYR A 245 5.46 -3.16 14.16
N GLU A 246 4.18 -3.01 13.80
CA GLU A 246 3.59 -1.70 13.50
C GLU A 246 3.63 -0.77 14.72
N GLN A 247 3.30 -1.28 15.92
CA GLN A 247 3.43 -0.56 17.19
C GLN A 247 4.87 -0.10 17.43
N SER A 248 5.85 -0.96 17.15
CA SER A 248 7.27 -0.61 17.31
C SER A 248 7.73 0.49 16.35
N LEU A 249 7.00 0.75 15.26
CA LEU A 249 7.27 1.84 14.30
C LEU A 249 6.36 3.06 14.50
N THR A 250 5.46 3.02 15.48
CA THR A 250 4.62 4.16 15.86
C THR A 250 5.41 5.18 16.69
N ARG A 251 5.25 6.47 16.37
CA ARG A 251 5.94 7.58 17.04
C ARG A 251 4.94 8.68 17.38
N HIS A 252 5.09 9.29 18.55
CA HIS A 252 4.36 10.49 18.94
C HIS A 252 5.17 11.70 18.49
N LEU A 253 4.80 12.35 17.40
CA LEU A 253 5.59 13.39 16.75
C LEU A 253 4.78 14.67 16.55
N PRO A 254 5.44 15.85 16.48
CA PRO A 254 4.77 17.10 16.14
C PRO A 254 4.01 16.98 14.83
N SER A 255 2.76 17.43 14.82
CA SER A 255 1.94 17.49 13.62
C SER A 255 2.45 18.60 12.69
N PRO A 256 2.81 18.30 11.43
CA PRO A 256 3.29 19.32 10.50
C PRO A 256 2.16 20.27 10.04
N THR A 257 0.90 19.89 10.26
CA THR A 257 -0.29 20.69 9.89
C THR A 257 -0.88 21.45 11.06
N ASP A 258 -0.35 21.29 12.29
CA ASP A 258 -0.85 22.01 13.45
C ASP A 258 0.10 23.16 13.84
N PRO A 259 -0.32 24.44 13.71
CA PRO A 259 0.50 25.59 14.06
C PRO A 259 0.83 25.68 15.56
N LYS A 260 0.11 24.98 16.43
CA LYS A 260 0.36 24.91 17.87
C LYS A 260 1.38 23.83 18.26
N GLY A 261 1.82 23.02 17.30
CA GLY A 261 2.77 21.94 17.56
C GLY A 261 2.18 20.77 18.36
N GLU A 262 0.88 20.52 18.26
CA GLU A 262 0.26 19.33 18.86
C GLU A 262 0.98 18.07 18.36
N ARG A 263 1.29 17.17 19.29
CA ARG A 263 1.90 15.87 18.95
C ARG A 263 0.80 14.86 18.68
N LYS A 264 0.94 14.15 17.57
CA LYS A 264 0.02 13.09 17.15
C LYS A 264 0.77 11.80 16.91
N TRP A 265 0.04 10.70 16.81
CA TRP A 265 0.63 9.39 16.59
C TRP A 265 0.70 9.07 15.10
N TYR A 266 1.88 8.71 14.63
CA TYR A 266 2.13 8.31 13.25
C TYR A 266 2.79 6.93 13.27
N ASN A 267 2.28 5.98 12.48
CA ASN A 267 3.12 4.85 12.11
C ASN A 267 4.15 5.37 11.10
N THR A 268 5.41 5.30 11.46
CA THR A 268 6.52 5.82 10.65
C THR A 268 7.25 4.72 9.87
N GLY A 269 6.67 3.53 9.81
CA GLY A 269 7.13 2.43 8.96
C GLY A 269 6.73 2.60 7.49
N ALA A 270 5.59 3.24 7.21
CA ALA A 270 5.15 3.52 5.85
C ALA A 270 4.26 4.76 5.78
N HIS A 271 4.03 5.27 4.56
CA HIS A 271 3.15 6.41 4.34
C HIS A 271 1.68 6.01 4.50
N PHE A 272 1.34 4.82 4.00
CA PHE A 272 -0.02 4.29 3.96
C PHE A 272 -0.05 2.85 4.46
N LEU A 273 -1.04 2.52 5.28
CA LEU A 273 -1.27 1.15 5.75
C LEU A 273 -2.66 0.71 5.34
N TRP A 274 -2.85 -0.58 5.04
CA TRP A 274 -4.20 -1.12 4.91
C TRP A 274 -4.51 -2.27 5.87
N ILE A 275 -5.80 -2.43 6.14
CA ILE A 275 -6.39 -3.57 6.83
C ILE A 275 -6.84 -4.59 5.79
N GLY A 276 -6.36 -5.82 5.93
CA GLY A 276 -6.70 -6.94 5.07
C GLY A 276 -8.15 -7.41 5.20
N ASP A 277 -8.63 -8.15 4.21
CA ASP A 277 -10.01 -8.68 4.21
C ASP A 277 -10.26 -9.71 5.33
N ARG A 278 -9.19 -10.26 5.91
CA ARG A 278 -9.24 -11.24 7.02
C ARG A 278 -9.10 -10.61 8.40
N THR A 279 -8.75 -9.33 8.48
CA THR A 279 -8.37 -8.63 9.72
C THR A 279 -9.21 -7.37 9.96
N ARG A 280 -10.24 -7.13 9.16
CA ARG A 280 -11.13 -5.94 9.24
C ARG A 280 -12.34 -6.10 10.15
N GLN A 281 -12.25 -6.95 11.19
CA GLN A 281 -13.34 -7.08 12.16
C GLN A 281 -13.53 -5.73 12.87
N PRO A 282 -14.74 -5.13 12.90
CA PRO A 282 -14.95 -3.79 13.49
C PRO A 282 -14.48 -3.65 14.94
N ASP A 283 -14.57 -4.71 15.73
CA ASP A 283 -14.14 -4.79 17.13
C ASP A 283 -12.72 -5.38 17.31
N GLY A 284 -12.03 -5.67 16.21
CA GLY A 284 -10.74 -6.35 16.20
C GLY A 284 -9.53 -5.43 16.40
N ALA A 285 -8.40 -6.06 16.73
CA ALA A 285 -7.13 -5.40 17.03
C ALA A 285 -6.63 -4.48 15.90
N HIS A 286 -6.72 -4.92 14.64
CA HIS A 286 -6.23 -4.13 13.51
C HIS A 286 -7.02 -2.83 13.32
N VAL A 287 -8.35 -2.86 13.49
CA VAL A 287 -9.19 -1.65 13.43
C VAL A 287 -8.86 -0.72 14.58
N GLU A 288 -8.69 -1.24 15.79
CA GLU A 288 -8.31 -0.44 16.96
C GLU A 288 -6.93 0.21 16.81
N TYR A 289 -5.94 -0.50 16.28
CA TYR A 289 -4.62 0.08 16.01
C TYR A 289 -4.71 1.21 14.98
N MET A 290 -5.37 0.97 13.85
CA MET A 290 -5.46 1.95 12.75
C MET A 290 -6.28 3.19 13.11
N ARG A 291 -7.21 3.09 14.07
CA ARG A 291 -8.06 4.21 14.54
C ARG A 291 -7.26 5.40 15.06
N GLY A 292 -6.11 5.18 15.69
CA GLY A 292 -5.40 6.27 16.39
C GLY A 292 -4.10 6.74 15.75
N ILE A 293 -3.68 6.15 14.62
CA ILE A 293 -2.59 6.71 13.83
C ILE A 293 -3.13 7.73 12.82
N GLU A 294 -2.33 8.74 12.48
CA GLU A 294 -2.72 9.80 11.54
C GLU A 294 -2.60 9.40 10.07
N ASN A 295 -1.84 8.33 9.76
CA ASN A 295 -1.64 7.82 8.40
C ASN A 295 -2.96 7.64 7.64
N PRO A 296 -3.01 7.90 6.33
CA PRO A 296 -4.13 7.43 5.51
C PRO A 296 -4.20 5.90 5.53
N ILE A 297 -5.43 5.38 5.64
CA ILE A 297 -5.71 3.97 5.89
C ILE A 297 -6.52 3.36 4.75
N GLY A 298 -6.07 2.22 4.26
CA GLY A 298 -6.81 1.36 3.35
C GLY A 298 -7.64 0.32 4.08
N VAL A 299 -8.81 -0.03 3.55
CA VAL A 299 -9.61 -1.16 4.03
C VAL A 299 -10.00 -2.02 2.84
N LYS A 300 -9.65 -3.31 2.87
CA LYS A 300 -10.07 -4.26 1.83
C LYS A 300 -11.58 -4.52 1.96
N VAL A 301 -12.31 -4.41 0.85
CA VAL A 301 -13.75 -4.68 0.77
C VAL A 301 -13.98 -5.81 -0.23
N GLY A 302 -14.42 -6.96 0.26
CA GLY A 302 -14.65 -8.16 -0.55
C GLY A 302 -16.13 -8.56 -0.60
N PRO A 303 -16.46 -9.68 -1.29
CA PRO A 303 -17.82 -10.21 -1.36
C PRO A 303 -18.43 -10.62 -0.01
N THR A 304 -17.59 -10.77 1.02
CA THR A 304 -17.99 -11.13 2.38
C THR A 304 -18.25 -9.91 3.26
N THR A 305 -17.96 -8.69 2.78
CA THR A 305 -18.37 -7.47 3.46
C THR A 305 -19.88 -7.32 3.30
N LYS A 306 -20.58 -7.07 4.40
CA LYS A 306 -21.98 -6.66 4.34
C LYS A 306 -22.06 -5.13 4.26
N PRO A 307 -22.92 -4.56 3.41
CA PRO A 307 -23.09 -3.11 3.31
C PRO A 307 -23.35 -2.42 4.65
N GLU A 308 -24.18 -3.02 5.52
CA GLU A 308 -24.53 -2.50 6.83
C GLU A 308 -23.35 -2.40 7.81
N ASP A 309 -22.29 -3.19 7.63
CA ASP A 309 -21.10 -3.20 8.50
C ASP A 309 -20.12 -2.06 8.14
N LEU A 310 -20.18 -1.53 6.90
CA LEU A 310 -19.25 -0.51 6.43
C LEU A 310 -19.35 0.81 7.21
N PRO A 311 -20.54 1.39 7.44
CA PRO A 311 -20.66 2.62 8.23
C PRO A 311 -20.07 2.48 9.63
N GLU A 312 -20.28 1.35 10.31
CA GLU A 312 -19.70 1.12 11.63
C GLU A 312 -18.17 1.09 11.56
N LEU A 313 -17.61 0.32 10.62
CA LEU A 313 -16.17 0.20 10.43
C LEU A 313 -15.53 1.56 10.13
N LEU A 314 -16.16 2.36 9.25
CA LEU A 314 -15.68 3.70 8.91
C LEU A 314 -15.72 4.65 10.10
N ASN A 315 -16.83 4.70 10.85
CA ASN A 315 -16.93 5.54 12.04
C ASN A 315 -15.92 5.16 13.13
N ARG A 316 -15.47 3.91 13.18
CA ARG A 316 -14.42 3.48 14.11
C ARG A 316 -13.03 3.95 13.69
N ILE A 317 -12.69 3.90 12.41
CA ILE A 317 -11.35 4.28 11.92
C ILE A 317 -11.23 5.79 11.71
N ASP A 318 -12.27 6.43 11.20
CA ASP A 318 -12.33 7.85 10.85
C ASP A 318 -13.59 8.52 11.42
N PRO A 319 -13.72 8.64 12.75
CA PRO A 319 -14.90 9.23 13.40
C PRO A 319 -15.11 10.70 13.01
N LYS A 320 -14.05 11.38 12.55
CA LYS A 320 -14.07 12.79 12.12
C LYS A 320 -14.43 12.95 10.65
N LYS A 321 -14.55 11.85 9.89
CA LYS A 321 -14.87 11.82 8.45
C LYS A 321 -13.92 12.69 7.63
N GLU A 322 -12.63 12.61 7.94
CA GLU A 322 -11.61 13.43 7.31
C GLU A 322 -11.33 12.95 5.88
N ILE A 323 -11.62 13.78 4.89
CA ILE A 323 -11.41 13.45 3.48
C ILE A 323 -9.92 13.13 3.24
N GLY A 324 -9.66 12.05 2.49
CA GLY A 324 -8.30 11.54 2.24
C GLY A 324 -7.77 10.61 3.34
N LYS A 325 -8.49 10.44 4.46
CA LYS A 325 -8.13 9.47 5.51
C LYS A 325 -8.37 8.03 5.10
N ILE A 326 -9.50 7.73 4.46
CA ILE A 326 -9.92 6.36 4.16
C ILE A 326 -9.88 6.07 2.66
N THR A 327 -9.31 4.92 2.32
CA THR A 327 -9.38 4.30 1.00
C THR A 327 -10.07 2.93 1.08
N LEU A 328 -11.16 2.72 0.36
CA LEU A 328 -11.82 1.42 0.24
C LEU A 328 -11.26 0.66 -0.96
N ILE A 329 -10.57 -0.45 -0.69
CA ILE A 329 -9.89 -1.28 -1.69
C ILE A 329 -10.78 -2.48 -2.04
N THR A 330 -11.59 -2.31 -3.07
CA THR A 330 -12.62 -3.26 -3.50
C THR A 330 -12.04 -4.44 -4.27
N ARG A 331 -12.46 -5.68 -3.97
CA ARG A 331 -11.88 -6.90 -4.54
C ARG A 331 -12.90 -8.03 -4.75
N TYR A 332 -13.98 -7.74 -5.48
CA TYR A 332 -15.11 -8.66 -5.63
C TYR A 332 -14.86 -9.85 -6.57
N GLY A 333 -14.00 -9.64 -7.58
CA GLY A 333 -13.86 -10.55 -8.72
C GLY A 333 -14.82 -10.18 -9.86
N ALA A 334 -14.44 -10.52 -11.09
CA ALA A 334 -15.09 -10.04 -12.31
C ALA A 334 -16.60 -10.30 -12.33
N GLY A 335 -17.02 -11.53 -12.00
CA GLY A 335 -18.44 -11.91 -12.00
C GLY A 335 -19.27 -11.40 -10.81
N ASN A 336 -18.69 -10.60 -9.91
CA ASN A 336 -19.33 -10.21 -8.65
C ASN A 336 -19.38 -8.68 -8.45
N VAL A 337 -18.61 -7.89 -9.20
CA VAL A 337 -18.50 -6.44 -8.95
C VAL A 337 -19.85 -5.73 -9.03
N GLU A 338 -20.64 -6.00 -10.07
CA GLU A 338 -21.96 -5.37 -10.26
C GLU A 338 -22.97 -5.74 -9.15
N LYS A 339 -22.83 -6.94 -8.58
CA LYS A 339 -23.69 -7.42 -7.50
C LYS A 339 -23.42 -6.71 -6.18
N TYR A 340 -22.15 -6.46 -5.84
CA TYR A 340 -21.77 -6.02 -4.50
C TYR A 340 -21.42 -4.53 -4.43
N LEU A 341 -20.76 -3.96 -5.44
CA LEU A 341 -20.25 -2.59 -5.39
C LEU A 341 -21.37 -1.54 -5.19
N PRO A 342 -22.53 -1.60 -5.87
CA PRO A 342 -23.56 -0.57 -5.73
C PRO A 342 -24.07 -0.42 -4.28
N ALA A 343 -24.37 -1.53 -3.61
CA ALA A 343 -24.86 -1.50 -2.22
C ALA A 343 -23.80 -0.97 -1.24
N HIS A 344 -22.52 -1.29 -1.46
CA HIS A 344 -21.43 -0.72 -0.67
C HIS A 344 -21.27 0.79 -0.90
N ILE A 345 -21.44 1.26 -2.13
CA ILE A 345 -21.39 2.71 -2.43
C ILE A 345 -22.50 3.44 -1.69
N GLU A 346 -23.73 2.94 -1.72
CA GLU A 346 -24.85 3.59 -1.02
C GLU A 346 -24.65 3.61 0.49
N ALA A 347 -24.22 2.50 1.10
CA ALA A 347 -23.93 2.46 2.53
C ALA A 347 -22.86 3.49 2.95
N VAL A 348 -21.81 3.67 2.12
CA VAL A 348 -20.77 4.66 2.39
C VAL A 348 -21.31 6.09 2.25
N LYS A 349 -22.11 6.37 1.22
CA LYS A 349 -22.77 7.67 1.06
C LYS A 349 -23.66 8.01 2.25
N GLU A 350 -24.49 7.06 2.69
CA GLU A 350 -25.38 7.22 3.86
C GLU A 350 -24.59 7.46 5.15
N SER A 351 -23.39 6.89 5.27
CA SER A 351 -22.51 7.14 6.41
C SER A 351 -21.93 8.56 6.44
N GLY A 352 -21.98 9.30 5.33
CA GLY A 352 -21.43 10.66 5.17
C GLY A 352 -19.90 10.73 5.05
N HIS A 353 -19.21 9.60 4.86
CA HIS A 353 -17.78 9.58 4.56
C HIS A 353 -17.54 9.86 3.08
N VAL A 354 -16.49 10.63 2.78
CA VAL A 354 -15.96 10.80 1.42
C VAL A 354 -14.64 10.04 1.34
N VAL A 355 -14.69 8.85 0.73
CA VAL A 355 -13.57 7.90 0.67
C VAL A 355 -12.94 7.86 -0.72
N VAL A 356 -11.69 7.43 -0.78
CA VAL A 356 -11.09 7.00 -2.05
C VAL A 356 -11.59 5.60 -2.39
N TRP A 357 -12.14 5.40 -3.58
CA TRP A 357 -12.48 4.08 -4.10
C TRP A 357 -11.35 3.53 -4.96
N VAL A 358 -10.82 2.36 -4.61
CA VAL A 358 -9.78 1.66 -5.37
C VAL A 358 -10.28 0.29 -5.80
N CYS A 359 -10.03 -0.07 -7.05
CA CYS A 359 -10.23 -1.42 -7.56
C CYS A 359 -8.96 -2.25 -7.37
N ASP A 360 -9.08 -3.36 -6.67
CA ASP A 360 -8.11 -4.46 -6.64
C ASP A 360 -8.67 -5.63 -7.48
N PRO A 361 -8.39 -5.64 -8.80
CA PRO A 361 -8.89 -6.66 -9.71
C PRO A 361 -8.14 -7.99 -9.59
N MET A 362 -7.19 -8.11 -8.65
CA MET A 362 -6.30 -9.26 -8.55
C MET A 362 -6.81 -10.27 -7.53
N HIS A 363 -7.12 -9.83 -6.31
CA HIS A 363 -7.39 -10.76 -5.21
C HIS A 363 -8.75 -11.46 -5.34
N GLY A 364 -9.73 -10.88 -6.01
CA GLY A 364 -11.05 -11.50 -6.27
C GLY A 364 -11.03 -12.57 -7.37
N ASN A 365 -10.01 -12.59 -8.22
CA ASN A 365 -9.95 -13.40 -9.45
C ASN A 365 -8.95 -14.56 -9.41
N ALA A 366 -8.50 -14.97 -8.22
CA ALA A 366 -7.55 -16.06 -8.09
C ALA A 366 -8.21 -17.44 -8.22
N LYS A 367 -7.64 -18.30 -9.07
CA LYS A 367 -8.05 -19.69 -9.29
C LYS A 367 -6.89 -20.63 -8.95
N VAL A 368 -7.17 -21.90 -8.70
CA VAL A 368 -6.15 -22.96 -8.53
C VAL A 368 -6.14 -23.79 -9.80
N ALA A 369 -5.01 -23.84 -10.49
CA ALA A 369 -4.83 -24.67 -11.67
C ALA A 369 -4.82 -26.17 -11.29
N PRO A 370 -5.06 -27.10 -12.23
CA PRO A 370 -4.96 -28.54 -11.96
C PRO A 370 -3.60 -28.97 -11.40
N SER A 371 -2.53 -28.24 -11.71
CA SER A 371 -1.18 -28.43 -11.16
C SER A 371 -1.03 -27.98 -9.69
N GLY A 372 -2.07 -27.44 -9.06
CA GLY A 372 -2.03 -26.86 -7.71
C GLY A 372 -1.51 -25.42 -7.67
N VAL A 373 -1.00 -24.87 -8.78
CA VAL A 373 -0.49 -23.49 -8.85
C VAL A 373 -1.65 -22.49 -8.81
N ARG A 374 -1.56 -21.51 -7.92
CA ARG A 374 -2.51 -20.40 -7.86
C ARG A 374 -2.25 -19.43 -9.01
N THR A 375 -3.25 -19.19 -9.85
CA THR A 375 -3.15 -18.35 -11.06
C THR A 375 -4.33 -17.38 -11.17
N ARG A 376 -4.26 -16.46 -12.13
CA ARG A 376 -5.31 -15.50 -12.48
C ARG A 376 -5.37 -15.38 -14.00
N HIS A 377 -6.57 -15.41 -14.57
CA HIS A 377 -6.71 -15.10 -16.00
C HIS A 377 -6.67 -13.59 -16.19
N PHE A 378 -5.86 -13.13 -17.14
CA PHE A 378 -5.73 -11.70 -17.43
C PHE A 378 -7.06 -11.09 -17.88
N ALA A 379 -7.88 -11.83 -18.64
CA ALA A 379 -9.22 -11.40 -19.04
C ALA A 379 -10.07 -11.02 -17.82
N ASP A 380 -10.10 -11.85 -16.77
CA ASP A 380 -10.86 -11.58 -15.53
C ASP A 380 -10.34 -10.33 -14.78
N ILE A 381 -9.09 -9.92 -15.02
CA ILE A 381 -8.49 -8.71 -14.41
C ILE A 381 -8.92 -7.44 -15.14
N ILE A 382 -9.04 -7.49 -16.47
CA ILE A 382 -9.36 -6.34 -17.32
C ILE A 382 -10.83 -6.25 -17.73
N THR A 383 -11.66 -7.24 -17.37
CA THR A 383 -13.07 -7.29 -17.78
C THR A 383 -13.79 -6.03 -17.29
N VAL A 384 -14.38 -5.32 -18.24
CA VAL A 384 -15.39 -4.29 -18.01
C VAL A 384 -16.73 -4.99 -18.21
N GLY A 385 -17.65 -4.87 -17.25
CA GLY A 385 -18.96 -5.52 -17.29
C GLY A 385 -19.74 -5.26 -18.58
#